data_AF-A0A0F8Z0C2-F1
#
_entry.id   AF-A0A0F8Z0C2-F1
#
_cell.length_a   1.000
_cell.length_b   1.000
_cell.length_c   1.000
_cell.angle_alpha   90.00
_cell.angle_beta   90.00
_cell.angle_gamma   90.00
#
_symmetry.space_group_name_H-M   'P 1'
#
loop_
_entity.id
_entity.type
_entity.pdbx_description
1 polymer ?
#
loop_
_entity_poly.entity_id
_entity_poly.type
_entity_poly.pdbx_seq_one_letter_code
_entity_poly.pdbx_strand_id
1 'polypeptide(L)'
;MAYGQFEQFIRNLTRVMASVNTKLQRDLTMRSRVARRFSMTEAAEFWKIYKLDVIAVPTNRKLQRLNHHDVIYRTVQEKYVALADEIERVYKWDVVVTKKNEEIWGKIVREYDEAVELTPKGSKQRETIPRDQILDIEYRGRPILVGTVSIERSELISSLLEKRGVKHEVLNAKHHKREAEIVAQAGRKNAITIATNMAGRGTDIKLGQGVTEMGGLHIICTELHDSARIDRQLSAVS
;
A
#
# COMPACT_ATOMS: atom_id res chain seq x y z
N MET A 1 -35.72 -6.48 -10.09
CA MET A 1 -35.31 -5.49 -9.08
C MET A 1 -34.33 -6.11 -8.09
N ALA A 2 -33.10 -6.43 -8.52
CA ALA A 2 -32.08 -7.01 -7.62
C ALA A 2 -30.65 -6.85 -8.18
N TYR A 3 -30.33 -5.69 -8.75
CA TYR A 3 -28.99 -5.39 -9.29
C TYR A 3 -28.33 -4.15 -8.64
N GLY A 4 -28.94 -3.59 -7.59
CA GLY A 4 -28.54 -2.30 -7.02
C GLY A 4 -28.06 -2.31 -5.56
N GLN A 5 -27.74 -3.47 -4.97
CA GLN A 5 -27.38 -3.56 -3.53
C GLN A 5 -26.08 -4.29 -3.22
N PHE A 6 -25.26 -4.62 -4.22
CA PHE A 6 -23.97 -5.30 -4.02
C PHE A 6 -22.73 -4.39 -4.17
N GLU A 7 -22.91 -3.11 -4.49
CA GLU A 7 -21.81 -2.17 -4.76
C GLU A 7 -21.28 -1.40 -3.54
N GLN A 8 -21.74 -1.68 -2.32
CA GLN A 8 -21.45 -0.82 -1.16
C GLN A 8 -20.52 -1.39 -0.09
N PHE A 9 -19.84 -2.53 -0.33
CA PHE A 9 -19.33 -3.36 0.77
C PHE A 9 -17.81 -3.61 0.88
N ILE A 10 -16.89 -2.84 0.29
CA ILE A 10 -15.46 -3.00 0.67
C ILE A 10 -14.76 -1.64 0.70
N ARG A 11 -14.65 -1.05 1.89
CA ARG A 11 -13.80 0.12 2.17
C ARG A 11 -12.78 -0.27 3.23
N ASN A 12 -11.66 -0.86 2.83
CA ASN A 12 -10.44 -0.83 3.63
C ASN A 12 -9.26 -0.34 2.76
N LEU A 13 -8.74 0.83 3.13
CA LEU A 13 -8.06 1.80 2.27
C LEU A 13 -6.66 1.36 1.84
N THR A 14 -6.28 1.71 0.60
CA THR A 14 -4.91 1.90 0.07
C THR A 14 -4.96 2.84 -1.12
N ARG A 15 -4.51 4.10 -0.95
CA ARG A 15 -4.74 5.20 -1.91
C ARG A 15 -3.49 5.46 -2.76
N VAL A 16 -3.64 5.58 -4.08
CA VAL A 16 -2.57 5.99 -5.01
C VAL A 16 -2.84 7.42 -5.46
N MET A 17 -1.81 8.25 -5.64
CA MET A 17 -1.99 9.67 -5.99
C MET A 17 -1.12 10.11 -7.16
N ALA A 18 -1.72 10.72 -8.18
CA ALA A 18 -1.12 10.78 -9.54
C ALA A 18 -1.18 12.15 -10.25
N SER A 19 -0.14 12.45 -11.05
CA SER A 19 -0.08 13.41 -12.19
C SER A 19 1.17 13.12 -13.07
N VAL A 20 1.17 13.57 -14.33
CA VAL A 20 1.92 13.04 -15.52
C VAL A 20 3.14 13.89 -15.93
N ASN A 21 4.32 13.29 -16.26
CA ASN A 21 5.03 13.44 -17.55
C ASN A 21 6.40 12.71 -17.68
N THR A 22 6.69 12.30 -18.93
CA THR A 22 7.56 11.24 -19.49
C THR A 22 9.11 11.42 -19.51
N LYS A 23 9.88 10.34 -19.25
CA LYS A 23 10.72 9.51 -20.17
C LYS A 23 11.86 8.79 -19.42
N LEU A 24 12.12 7.50 -19.70
CA LEU A 24 13.42 6.94 -20.20
C LEU A 24 13.43 5.38 -20.28
N GLN A 25 14.09 4.82 -21.31
CA GLN A 25 14.41 3.40 -21.53
C GLN A 25 15.95 3.21 -21.62
N ARG A 26 16.49 2.08 -21.13
CA ARG A 26 17.63 1.38 -21.78
C ARG A 26 17.94 -0.05 -21.24
N ASP A 27 18.27 -0.90 -22.24
CA ASP A 27 19.07 -2.12 -22.32
C ASP A 27 18.78 -3.39 -21.50
N LEU A 28 18.54 -4.49 -22.23
CA LEU A 28 19.02 -5.83 -21.89
C LEU A 28 18.96 -6.80 -23.09
N THR A 29 20.13 -7.34 -23.47
CA THR A 29 20.34 -8.26 -24.59
C THR A 29 20.36 -9.73 -24.12
N MET A 30 19.60 -10.57 -24.83
CA MET A 30 19.77 -12.01 -25.10
C MET A 30 19.89 -13.04 -23.95
N ARG A 31 18.77 -13.76 -23.71
CA ARG A 31 18.62 -15.23 -23.77
C ARG A 31 17.16 -15.57 -23.48
N SER A 32 16.57 -16.47 -24.26
CA SER A 32 15.17 -16.91 -24.16
C SER A 32 14.79 -17.20 -22.70
N ARG A 33 13.96 -16.35 -22.13
CA ARG A 33 13.49 -16.48 -20.75
C ARG A 33 12.04 -16.11 -20.65
N VAL A 34 11.31 -17.01 -20.00
CA VAL A 34 9.94 -16.85 -19.49
C VAL A 34 9.73 -15.42 -19.02
N ALA A 35 8.83 -14.71 -19.68
CA ALA A 35 8.56 -13.32 -19.34
C ALA A 35 7.63 -13.26 -18.13
N ARG A 36 7.89 -12.31 -17.22
CA ARG A 36 7.06 -12.07 -16.04
C ARG A 36 5.70 -11.51 -16.52
N ARG A 37 4.61 -11.76 -15.78
CA ARG A 37 3.21 -11.40 -16.14
C ARG A 37 3.00 -9.96 -16.66
N PHE A 38 3.88 -9.02 -16.32
CA PHE A 38 3.83 -7.62 -16.74
C PHE A 38 4.45 -7.32 -18.10
N SER A 39 5.17 -8.28 -18.71
CA SER A 39 5.78 -8.16 -20.03
C SER A 39 4.77 -8.26 -21.17
N MET A 40 3.52 -8.65 -20.91
CA MET A 40 2.50 -8.80 -21.96
C MET A 40 2.17 -7.49 -22.68
N THR A 41 2.15 -6.36 -21.97
CA THR A 41 1.89 -5.05 -22.60
C THR A 41 3.04 -4.58 -23.48
N GLU A 42 4.23 -5.14 -23.31
CA GLU A 42 5.43 -4.83 -24.11
C GLU A 42 5.78 -5.96 -25.10
N ALA A 43 4.96 -7.01 -25.20
CA ALA A 43 5.26 -8.20 -26.00
C ALA A 43 5.49 -7.87 -27.49
N ALA A 44 4.78 -6.88 -28.01
CA ALA A 44 4.97 -6.40 -29.39
C ALA A 44 6.35 -5.74 -29.61
N GLU A 45 6.90 -5.05 -28.61
CA GLU A 45 8.26 -4.49 -28.67
C GLU A 45 9.32 -5.60 -28.59
N PHE A 46 9.11 -6.59 -27.71
CA PHE A 46 10.00 -7.74 -27.57
C PHE A 46 10.10 -8.56 -28.87
N TRP A 47 8.99 -8.76 -29.59
CA TRP A 47 9.02 -9.43 -30.88
C TRP A 47 9.68 -8.58 -31.98
N LYS A 48 9.35 -7.29 -32.06
CA LYS A 48 9.92 -6.40 -33.10
C LYS A 48 11.43 -6.24 -32.97
N ILE A 49 11.93 -6.07 -31.75
CA ILE A 49 13.34 -5.75 -31.48
C ILE A 49 14.16 -7.02 -31.28
N TYR A 50 13.63 -8.02 -30.57
CA TYR A 50 14.40 -9.19 -30.14
C TYR A 50 13.89 -10.52 -30.68
N LYS A 51 12.77 -10.54 -31.42
CA LYS A 51 12.13 -11.78 -31.93
C LYS A 51 11.84 -12.80 -30.83
N LEU A 52 11.50 -12.32 -29.64
CA LEU A 52 11.20 -13.15 -28.48
C LEU A 52 9.69 -13.26 -28.26
N ASP A 53 9.20 -14.48 -28.12
CA ASP A 53 7.83 -14.77 -27.72
C ASP A 53 7.63 -14.56 -26.22
N VAL A 54 6.50 -13.95 -25.86
CA VAL A 54 6.10 -13.67 -24.47
C VAL A 54 4.91 -14.56 -24.12
N ILE A 55 5.15 -15.56 -23.27
CA ILE A 55 4.11 -16.48 -22.78
C ILE A 55 3.69 -16.06 -21.37
N ALA A 56 2.38 -15.96 -21.14
CA ALA A 56 1.82 -15.66 -19.83
C ALA A 56 1.74 -16.92 -18.97
N VAL A 57 2.53 -16.98 -17.90
CA VAL A 57 2.44 -18.06 -16.91
C VAL A 57 1.39 -17.70 -15.85
N PRO A 58 0.39 -18.56 -15.59
CA PRO A 58 -0.62 -18.31 -14.56
C PRO A 58 0.01 -18.30 -13.17
N THR A 59 -0.58 -17.54 -12.24
CA THR A 59 -0.11 -17.48 -10.85
C THR A 59 -0.52 -18.72 -10.08
N ASN A 60 0.34 -19.18 -9.17
CA ASN A 60 0.07 -20.35 -8.32
C ASN A 60 -1.15 -20.17 -7.40
N ARG A 61 -1.51 -18.92 -7.07
CA ARG A 61 -2.70 -18.55 -6.29
C ARG A 61 -3.46 -17.43 -6.99
N LYS A 62 -4.77 -17.33 -6.72
CA LYS A 62 -5.59 -16.21 -7.19
C LYS A 62 -5.13 -14.91 -6.53
N LEU A 63 -5.03 -13.84 -7.30
CA LEU A 63 -4.69 -12.51 -6.80
C LEU A 63 -5.87 -11.97 -5.97
N GLN A 64 -5.63 -11.66 -4.69
CA GLN A 64 -6.63 -11.08 -3.77
C GLN A 64 -6.37 -9.58 -3.50
N ARG A 65 -5.54 -8.94 -4.32
CA ARG A 65 -5.16 -7.54 -4.17
C ARG A 65 -6.32 -6.62 -4.52
N LEU A 66 -6.69 -5.75 -3.58
CA LEU A 66 -7.65 -4.67 -3.79
C LEU A 66 -6.90 -3.44 -4.32
N ASN A 67 -7.22 -3.02 -5.55
CA ASN A 67 -6.73 -1.77 -6.12
C ASN A 67 -7.78 -0.69 -5.92
N HIS A 68 -7.37 0.47 -5.45
CA HIS A 68 -8.24 1.63 -5.32
C HIS A 68 -7.98 2.62 -6.45
N HIS A 69 -8.92 3.53 -6.66
CA HIS A 69 -8.77 4.60 -7.63
C HIS A 69 -7.71 5.61 -7.20
N ASP A 70 -7.07 6.22 -8.20
CA ASP A 70 -6.13 7.30 -7.98
C ASP A 70 -6.85 8.51 -7.39
N VAL A 71 -6.18 9.21 -6.50
CA VAL A 71 -6.67 10.46 -5.93
C VAL A 71 -5.73 11.58 -6.33
N ILE A 72 -6.29 12.71 -6.70
CA ILE A 72 -5.55 13.83 -7.27
C ILE A 72 -5.71 15.00 -6.32
N TYR A 73 -4.60 15.60 -5.93
CA TYR A 73 -4.61 16.84 -5.16
C TYR A 73 -4.21 18.01 -6.03
N ARG A 74 -4.67 19.19 -5.63
CA ARG A 74 -4.37 20.43 -6.32
C ARG A 74 -2.93 20.86 -6.10
N THR A 75 -2.41 20.65 -4.89
CA THR A 75 -1.04 21.05 -4.53
C THR A 75 -0.20 19.88 -4.03
N VAL A 76 1.12 20.00 -4.20
CA VAL A 76 2.10 19.03 -3.70
C VAL A 76 2.09 18.97 -2.17
N GLN A 77 1.89 20.11 -1.50
CA GLN A 77 1.86 20.18 -0.05
C GLN A 77 0.64 19.46 0.53
N GLU A 78 -0.56 19.69 -0.02
CA GLU A 78 -1.77 18.95 0.36
C GLU A 78 -1.58 17.45 0.18
N LYS A 79 -0.91 17.03 -0.91
CA LYS A 79 -0.59 15.62 -1.15
C LYS A 79 0.20 14.99 -0.04
N TYR A 80 1.32 15.59 0.35
CA TYR A 80 2.17 15.00 1.39
C TYR A 80 1.55 15.10 2.79
N VAL A 81 0.78 16.15 3.06
CA VAL A 81 0.02 16.25 4.31
C VAL A 81 -1.00 15.11 4.39
N ALA A 82 -1.83 14.93 3.36
CA ALA A 82 -2.84 13.88 3.36
C ALA A 82 -2.25 12.47 3.35
N LEU A 83 -1.09 12.27 2.70
CA LEU A 83 -0.36 11.01 2.76
C LEU A 83 0.14 10.71 4.18
N ALA A 84 0.71 11.71 4.85
CA ALA A 84 1.14 11.55 6.24
C ALA A 84 -0.04 11.31 7.19
N ASP A 85 -1.19 11.93 6.92
CA ASP A 85 -2.42 11.74 7.69
C ASP A 85 -3.00 10.33 7.48
N GLU A 86 -2.96 9.78 6.26
CA GLU A 86 -3.36 8.39 5.99
C GLU A 86 -2.45 7.38 6.69
N ILE A 87 -1.12 7.59 6.62
CA ILE A 87 -0.15 6.75 7.32
C ILE A 87 -0.39 6.81 8.84
N GLU A 88 -0.63 8.01 9.38
CA GLU A 88 -0.95 8.18 10.79
C GLU A 88 -2.25 7.46 11.18
N ARG A 89 -3.28 7.54 10.33
CA ARG A 89 -4.58 6.87 10.51
C ARG A 89 -4.38 5.38 10.73
N VAL A 90 -3.75 4.73 9.75
CA VAL A 90 -3.51 3.28 9.73
C VAL A 90 -2.54 2.82 10.83
N TYR A 91 -1.56 3.66 11.20
CA TYR A 91 -0.57 3.31 12.21
C TYR A 91 -1.09 3.47 13.65
N LYS A 92 -1.85 4.53 13.96
CA LYS A 92 -2.19 4.89 15.34
C LYS A 92 -3.58 4.45 15.78
N TRP A 93 -4.54 4.41 14.86
CA TRP A 93 -5.97 4.34 15.19
C TRP A 93 -6.60 3.08 14.62
N ASP A 94 -7.43 2.45 15.43
CA ASP A 94 -8.41 1.47 14.99
C ASP A 94 -9.64 2.25 14.50
N VAL A 95 -10.18 1.88 13.34
CA VAL A 95 -11.37 2.53 12.75
C VAL A 95 -12.51 1.51 12.72
N VAL A 96 -13.61 1.85 13.38
CA VAL A 96 -14.83 1.04 13.35
C VAL A 96 -15.83 1.74 12.44
N VAL A 97 -16.26 1.04 11.39
CA VAL A 97 -17.29 1.52 10.46
C VAL A 97 -18.62 0.96 10.90
N THR A 98 -19.59 1.83 11.19
CA THR A 98 -20.94 1.39 11.57
C THR A 98 -21.80 1.11 10.33
N LYS A 99 -22.92 0.40 10.50
CA LYS A 99 -23.94 0.19 9.45
C LYS A 99 -24.55 1.49 8.93
N LYS A 100 -24.46 2.59 9.70
CA LYS A 100 -24.85 3.94 9.27
C LYS A 100 -23.76 4.63 8.44
N ASN A 101 -22.67 3.92 8.14
CA ASN A 101 -21.51 4.42 7.41
C ASN A 101 -20.79 5.57 8.15
N GLU A 102 -20.86 5.55 9.48
CA GLU A 102 -20.12 6.47 10.36
C GLU A 102 -18.79 5.81 10.75
N GLU A 103 -17.70 6.58 10.70
CA GLU A 103 -16.37 6.11 11.06
C GLU A 103 -16.01 6.58 12.47
N ILE A 104 -15.80 5.63 13.38
CA ILE A 104 -15.41 5.92 14.76
C ILE A 104 -13.94 5.57 14.92
N TRP A 105 -13.14 6.60 15.20
CA TRP A 105 -11.68 6.48 15.27
C TRP A 105 -11.26 6.37 16.73
N GLY A 106 -10.51 5.33 17.08
CA GLY A 106 -10.11 5.11 18.46
C GLY A 106 -9.03 4.06 18.64
N LYS A 107 -8.93 3.52 19.85
CA LYS A 107 -8.12 2.34 20.15
C LYS A 107 -9.04 1.28 20.73
N ILE A 108 -9.07 0.11 20.10
CA ILE A 108 -9.84 -1.03 20.61
C ILE A 108 -9.13 -1.53 21.87
N VAL A 109 -9.86 -1.57 22.99
CA VAL A 109 -9.35 -2.00 24.30
C VAL A 109 -9.74 -3.45 24.56
N ARG A 110 -10.98 -3.82 24.23
CA ARG A 110 -11.52 -5.17 24.40
C ARG A 110 -12.49 -5.50 23.28
N GLU A 111 -12.45 -6.74 22.84
CA GLU A 111 -13.42 -7.33 21.93
C GLU A 111 -14.13 -8.46 22.67
N TYR A 112 -15.46 -8.37 22.72
CA TYR A 112 -16.34 -9.45 23.14
C TYR A 112 -17.09 -9.96 21.90
N ASP A 113 -17.72 -11.12 22.03
CA ASP A 113 -18.50 -11.71 20.92
C ASP A 113 -19.65 -10.80 20.48
N GLU A 114 -20.24 -10.05 21.42
CA GLU A 114 -21.43 -9.21 21.18
C GLU A 114 -21.11 -7.71 21.04
N ALA A 115 -19.93 -7.25 21.46
CA ALA A 115 -19.59 -5.82 21.49
C ALA A 115 -18.09 -5.54 21.40
N VAL A 116 -17.75 -4.36 20.89
CA VAL A 116 -16.38 -3.84 20.83
C VAL A 116 -16.28 -2.61 21.72
N GLU A 117 -15.35 -2.65 22.68
CA GLU A 117 -14.98 -1.49 23.50
C GLU A 117 -13.81 -0.75 22.85
N LEU A 118 -14.01 0.52 22.52
CA LEU A 118 -12.97 1.39 21.99
C LEU A 118 -12.86 2.69 22.78
N THR A 119 -11.65 3.25 22.82
CA THR A 119 -11.40 4.60 23.36
C THR A 119 -11.29 5.57 22.18
N PRO A 120 -12.27 6.47 21.96
CA PRO A 120 -12.25 7.39 20.83
C PRO A 120 -11.08 8.36 20.87
N LYS A 121 -10.66 8.84 19.71
CA LYS A 121 -9.60 9.86 19.59
C LYS A 121 -10.03 11.16 20.28
N GLY A 122 -9.29 11.55 21.32
CA GLY A 122 -9.52 12.79 22.08
C GLY A 122 -10.36 12.62 23.34
N SER A 123 -11.04 11.47 23.50
CA SER A 123 -11.82 11.14 24.69
C SER A 123 -11.10 10.10 25.55
N LYS A 124 -11.16 10.26 26.88
CA LYS A 124 -10.72 9.22 27.83
C LYS A 124 -11.83 8.22 28.17
N GLN A 125 -13.07 8.53 27.79
CA GLN A 125 -14.22 7.65 28.03
C GLN A 125 -14.21 6.51 27.01
N ARG A 126 -14.59 5.32 27.48
CA ARG A 126 -14.72 4.14 26.64
C ARG A 126 -16.11 4.13 26.04
N GLU A 127 -16.19 3.92 24.75
CA GLU A 127 -17.45 3.68 24.04
C GLU A 127 -17.57 2.19 23.75
N THR A 128 -18.77 1.66 24.00
CA THR A 128 -19.10 0.26 23.72
C THR A 128 -20.05 0.24 22.53
N ILE A 129 -19.62 -0.39 21.45
CA ILE A 129 -20.41 -0.51 20.22
C ILE A 129 -20.86 -1.97 20.09
N PRO A 130 -22.17 -2.24 19.99
CA PRO A 130 -22.68 -3.58 19.71
C PRO A 130 -22.19 -4.06 18.35
N ARG A 131 -21.77 -5.33 18.26
CA ARG A 131 -21.22 -5.91 17.02
C ARG A 131 -22.25 -5.95 15.89
N ASP A 132 -23.53 -6.02 16.22
CA ASP A 132 -24.64 -5.90 15.27
C ASP A 132 -24.67 -4.57 14.51
N GLN A 133 -24.07 -3.53 15.04
CA GLN A 133 -24.02 -2.20 14.41
C GLN A 133 -22.74 -1.99 13.61
N ILE A 134 -21.77 -2.90 13.73
CA ILE A 134 -20.48 -2.81 13.06
C ILE A 134 -20.61 -3.41 11.66
N LEU A 135 -20.12 -2.68 10.67
CA LEU A 135 -20.03 -3.11 9.29
C LEU A 135 -18.63 -3.62 8.96
N ASP A 136 -17.59 -2.89 9.39
CA ASP A 136 -16.19 -3.26 9.19
C ASP A 136 -15.31 -2.71 10.33
N ILE A 137 -14.14 -3.33 10.54
CA ILE A 137 -13.13 -2.92 11.51
C ILE A 137 -11.76 -2.87 10.81
N GLU A 138 -11.17 -1.68 10.75
CA GLU A 138 -9.76 -1.51 10.39
C GLU A 138 -8.92 -1.52 11.66
N TYR A 139 -8.14 -2.58 11.83
CA TYR A 139 -7.18 -2.66 12.91
C TYR A 139 -5.93 -1.84 12.61
N ARG A 140 -5.44 -1.15 13.63
CA ARG A 140 -4.19 -0.40 13.56
C ARG A 140 -2.98 -1.30 13.42
N GLY A 141 -1.92 -0.73 12.84
CA GLY A 141 -0.64 -1.41 12.71
C GLY A 141 -0.54 -2.30 11.48
N ARG A 142 -1.45 -2.12 10.50
CA ARG A 142 -1.25 -2.67 9.17
C ARG A 142 0.08 -2.13 8.59
N PRO A 143 0.94 -2.99 8.03
CA PRO A 143 2.20 -2.54 7.46
C PRO A 143 1.99 -1.67 6.24
N ILE A 144 2.85 -0.66 6.07
CA ILE A 144 2.78 0.33 5.00
C ILE A 144 4.10 0.40 4.24
N LEU A 145 4.02 0.32 2.92
CA LEU A 145 5.13 0.58 2.01
C LEU A 145 4.82 1.82 1.17
N VAL A 146 5.64 2.85 1.28
CA VAL A 146 5.52 4.10 0.51
C VAL A 146 6.55 4.12 -0.60
N GLY A 147 6.13 4.16 -1.86
CA GLY A 147 7.01 4.31 -3.01
C GLY A 147 7.15 5.78 -3.43
N THR A 148 8.38 6.31 -3.41
CA THR A 148 8.70 7.66 -3.95
C THR A 148 9.61 7.56 -5.16
N VAL A 149 9.65 8.62 -5.98
CA VAL A 149 10.53 8.68 -7.17
C VAL A 149 11.90 9.31 -6.87
N SER A 150 12.00 10.16 -5.85
CA SER A 150 13.26 10.82 -5.47
C SER A 150 13.53 10.72 -3.97
N ILE A 151 14.82 10.83 -3.62
CA ILE A 151 15.32 10.84 -2.24
C ILE A 151 14.76 12.03 -1.49
N GLU A 152 14.75 13.23 -2.08
CA GLU A 152 14.23 14.44 -1.45
C GLU A 152 12.77 14.29 -0.99
N ARG A 153 11.94 13.61 -1.79
CA ARG A 153 10.55 13.32 -1.44
C ARG A 153 10.44 12.31 -0.30
N SER A 154 11.32 11.31 -0.27
CA SER A 154 11.39 10.36 0.84
C SER A 154 11.78 11.06 2.15
N GLU A 155 12.79 11.94 2.13
CA GLU A 155 13.21 12.73 3.29
C GLU A 155 12.10 13.70 3.75
N LEU A 156 11.36 14.30 2.80
CA LEU A 156 10.20 15.14 3.12
C LEU A 156 9.13 14.35 3.89
N ILE A 157 8.74 13.16 3.39
CA ILE A 157 7.77 12.30 4.06
C ILE A 157 8.31 11.83 5.42
N SER A 158 9.59 11.46 5.47
CA SER A 158 10.29 11.06 6.69
C SER A 158 10.13 12.12 7.79
N SER A 159 10.44 13.38 7.46
CA SER A 159 10.30 14.51 8.38
C SER A 159 8.86 14.75 8.85
N LEU A 160 7.86 14.52 7.97
CA LEU A 160 6.44 14.67 8.30
C LEU A 160 5.95 13.57 9.25
N LEU A 161 6.47 12.35 9.10
CA LEU A 161 6.16 11.21 9.96
C LEU A 161 6.87 11.30 11.31
N GLU A 162 8.13 11.77 11.34
CA GLU A 162 8.87 12.06 12.58
C GLU A 162 8.13 13.07 13.45
N LYS A 163 7.67 14.18 12.86
CA LYS A 163 6.86 15.19 13.56
C LYS A 163 5.56 14.62 14.14
N ARG A 164 5.03 13.56 13.53
CA ARG A 164 3.84 12.84 14.01
C ARG A 164 4.18 11.71 14.98
N GLY A 165 5.46 11.44 15.28
CA GLY A 165 5.88 10.35 16.15
C GLY A 165 5.65 8.96 15.56
N VAL A 166 5.65 8.86 14.22
CA VAL A 166 5.45 7.61 13.49
C VAL A 166 6.82 7.04 13.11
N LYS A 167 7.16 5.86 13.66
CA LYS A 167 8.42 5.17 13.36
C LYS A 167 8.37 4.58 11.96
N HIS A 168 9.41 4.82 11.18
CA HIS A 168 9.52 4.35 9.81
C HIS A 168 10.99 4.17 9.42
N GLU A 169 11.21 3.43 8.32
CA GLU A 169 12.53 3.18 7.74
C GLU A 169 12.59 3.75 6.33
N VAL A 170 13.70 4.38 5.94
CA VAL A 170 13.90 4.95 4.61
C VAL A 170 14.95 4.17 3.83
N LEU A 171 14.61 3.76 2.61
CA LEU A 171 15.47 3.02 1.69
C LEU A 171 15.89 3.93 0.54
N ASN A 172 17.17 4.32 0.56
CA ASN A 172 17.77 5.29 -0.35
C ASN A 172 18.63 4.65 -1.46
N ALA A 173 18.55 3.33 -1.66
CA ALA A 173 19.29 2.56 -2.68
C ALA A 173 20.83 2.65 -2.57
N LYS A 174 21.38 2.97 -1.38
CA LYS A 174 22.82 3.09 -1.14
C LYS A 174 23.45 1.79 -0.66
N HIS A 175 22.70 0.91 0.01
CA HIS A 175 23.23 -0.28 0.68
C HIS A 175 22.34 -1.52 0.47
N HIS A 176 22.55 -2.22 -0.64
CA HIS A 176 21.69 -3.33 -1.06
C HIS A 176 21.50 -4.46 -0.02
N LYS A 177 22.55 -4.85 0.73
CA LYS A 177 22.43 -5.93 1.74
C LYS A 177 21.51 -5.56 2.90
N ARG A 178 21.72 -4.37 3.49
CA ARG A 178 20.93 -3.87 4.62
C ARG A 178 19.49 -3.54 4.20
N GLU A 179 19.31 -3.00 3.00
CA GLU A 179 17.99 -2.70 2.45
C GLU A 179 17.17 -3.98 2.25
N ALA A 180 17.79 -5.07 1.78
CA ALA A 180 17.10 -6.35 1.66
C ALA A 180 16.58 -6.87 3.01
N GLU A 181 17.34 -6.70 4.09
CA GLU A 181 16.90 -7.07 5.44
C GLU A 181 15.72 -6.24 5.92
N ILE A 182 15.74 -4.92 5.65
CA ILE A 182 14.63 -4.02 6.01
C ILE A 182 13.37 -4.39 5.22
N VAL A 183 13.50 -4.62 3.91
CA VAL A 183 12.38 -4.99 3.03
C VAL A 183 11.77 -6.33 3.44
N ALA A 184 12.59 -7.32 3.80
CA ALA A 184 12.11 -8.60 4.31
C ALA A 184 11.28 -8.45 5.61
N GLN A 185 11.49 -7.37 6.35
CA GLN A 185 10.76 -7.05 7.58
C GLN A 185 9.58 -6.09 7.37
N ALA A 186 9.44 -5.48 6.20
CA ALA A 186 8.40 -4.51 5.89
C ALA A 186 6.97 -5.08 5.97
N GLY A 187 6.82 -6.41 5.91
CA GLY A 187 5.53 -7.10 6.07
C GLY A 187 5.12 -7.36 7.52
N ARG A 188 5.88 -6.91 8.52
CA ARG A 188 5.56 -7.10 9.95
C ARG A 188 4.55 -6.06 10.44
N LYS A 189 3.74 -6.40 11.44
CA LYS A 189 2.81 -5.45 12.08
C LYS A 189 3.56 -4.19 12.53
N ASN A 190 2.98 -3.02 12.29
CA ASN A 190 3.51 -1.68 12.56
C ASN A 190 4.74 -1.28 11.73
N ALA A 191 5.17 -2.08 10.75
CA ALA A 191 6.28 -1.70 9.89
C ALA A 191 5.83 -0.63 8.88
N ILE A 192 6.57 0.47 8.83
CA ILE A 192 6.41 1.51 7.80
C ILE A 192 7.75 1.66 7.09
N THR A 193 7.73 1.50 5.79
CA THR A 193 8.93 1.55 4.96
C THR A 193 8.71 2.52 3.81
N ILE A 194 9.63 3.46 3.64
CA ILE A 194 9.66 4.42 2.53
C ILE A 194 10.75 3.96 1.57
N ALA A 195 10.41 3.70 0.31
CA ALA A 195 11.31 3.20 -0.70
C ALA A 195 11.42 4.18 -1.88
N THR A 196 12.65 4.63 -2.14
CA THR A 196 12.98 5.48 -3.30
C THR A 196 13.20 4.63 -4.55
N ASN A 197 12.56 5.00 -5.66
CA ASN A 197 12.80 4.47 -7.02
C ASN A 197 12.99 2.95 -7.10
N MET A 198 12.06 2.19 -6.47
CA MET A 198 12.11 0.72 -6.34
C MET A 198 13.28 0.16 -5.50
N ALA A 199 13.76 0.88 -4.48
CA ALA A 199 14.67 0.32 -3.48
C ALA A 199 14.02 -0.93 -2.84
N GLY A 200 14.78 -2.03 -2.76
CA GLY A 200 14.25 -3.33 -2.32
C GLY A 200 13.68 -4.24 -3.43
N ARG A 201 13.75 -3.83 -4.70
CA ARG A 201 13.36 -4.67 -5.84
C ARG A 201 14.13 -5.99 -5.86
N GLY A 202 13.39 -7.10 -5.88
CA GLY A 202 13.95 -8.46 -5.92
C GLY A 202 13.96 -9.17 -4.57
N THR A 203 13.55 -8.50 -3.50
CA THR A 203 13.32 -9.09 -2.17
C THR A 203 11.84 -9.30 -1.95
N ASP A 204 11.43 -10.53 -1.64
CA ASP A 204 10.03 -10.85 -1.34
C ASP A 204 9.65 -10.31 0.05
N ILE A 205 8.56 -9.54 0.12
CA ILE A 205 7.98 -9.10 1.38
C ILE A 205 7.01 -10.19 1.87
N LYS A 206 7.36 -10.85 2.97
CA LYS A 206 6.48 -11.83 3.61
C LYS A 206 5.64 -11.14 4.68
N LEU A 207 4.32 -11.35 4.63
CA LEU A 207 3.41 -10.84 5.64
C LEU A 207 3.63 -11.59 6.97
N GLY A 208 3.77 -10.84 8.05
CA GLY A 208 3.85 -11.39 9.41
C GLY A 208 2.51 -11.96 9.88
N GLN A 209 2.53 -12.61 11.05
CA GLN A 209 1.33 -13.17 11.66
C GLN A 209 0.27 -12.09 11.94
N GLY A 210 -1.00 -12.38 11.64
CA GLY A 210 -2.13 -11.45 11.81
C GLY A 210 -2.24 -10.35 10.74
N VAL A 211 -1.22 -10.13 9.91
CA VAL A 211 -1.24 -9.05 8.90
C VAL A 211 -2.24 -9.32 7.77
N THR A 212 -2.45 -10.59 7.43
CA THR A 212 -3.44 -10.96 6.40
C THR A 212 -4.86 -10.61 6.84
N GLU A 213 -5.19 -10.79 8.12
CA GLU A 213 -6.49 -10.44 8.72
C GLU A 213 -6.69 -8.92 8.78
N MET A 214 -5.60 -8.14 8.89
CA MET A 214 -5.61 -6.67 8.87
C MET A 214 -5.69 -6.08 7.44
N GLY A 215 -5.95 -6.90 6.42
CA GLY A 215 -6.01 -6.46 5.02
C GLY A 215 -4.68 -6.47 4.26
N GLY A 216 -3.64 -7.12 4.81
CA GLY A 216 -2.35 -7.30 4.15
C GLY A 216 -1.47 -6.05 4.11
N LEU A 217 -0.49 -6.03 3.20
CA LEU A 217 0.42 -4.89 3.01
C LEU A 217 -0.30 -3.72 2.31
N HIS A 218 -0.23 -2.54 2.91
CA HIS A 218 -0.76 -1.30 2.34
C HIS A 218 0.32 -0.58 1.54
N ILE A 219 0.15 -0.47 0.22
CA ILE A 219 1.16 0.13 -0.67
C ILE A 219 0.70 1.49 -1.17
N ILE A 220 1.40 2.56 -0.80
CA ILE A 220 1.11 3.93 -1.25
C ILE A 220 2.16 4.33 -2.28
N CYS A 221 1.73 4.66 -3.50
CA CYS A 221 2.61 5.28 -4.50
C CYS A 221 2.37 6.79 -4.49
N THR A 222 3.42 7.57 -4.24
CA THR A 222 3.30 9.04 -4.13
C THR A 222 3.09 9.73 -5.47
N GLU A 223 3.54 9.06 -6.54
CA GLU A 223 3.54 9.51 -7.93
C GLU A 223 3.45 8.27 -8.83
N LEU A 224 2.86 8.42 -10.01
CA LEU A 224 2.92 7.40 -11.05
C LEU A 224 4.24 7.52 -11.80
N HIS A 225 4.77 6.38 -12.24
CA HIS A 225 5.96 6.35 -13.08
C HIS A 225 5.56 6.47 -14.55
N ASP A 226 6.49 6.96 -15.38
CA ASP A 226 6.30 7.12 -16.83
C ASP A 226 5.98 5.84 -17.59
N SER A 227 6.24 4.69 -16.96
CA SER A 227 5.81 3.40 -17.46
C SER A 227 4.88 2.75 -16.45
N ALA A 228 3.67 2.43 -16.90
CA ALA A 228 2.71 1.62 -16.16
C ALA A 228 3.30 0.27 -15.69
N ARG A 229 4.42 -0.18 -16.28
CA ARG A 229 5.17 -1.36 -15.85
C ARG A 229 5.85 -1.18 -14.49
N ILE A 230 6.31 0.01 -14.14
CA ILE A 230 6.96 0.27 -12.84
C ILE A 230 5.91 0.35 -11.74
N ASP A 231 4.77 1.00 -11.99
CA ASP A 231 3.66 1.04 -11.03
C ASP A 231 3.04 -0.35 -10.80
N ARG A 232 2.97 -1.16 -11.86
CA ARG A 232 2.61 -2.58 -11.74
C ARG A 232 3.64 -3.41 -10.98
N GLN A 233 4.93 -3.04 -11.01
CA GLN A 233 5.97 -3.69 -10.21
C GLN A 233 5.89 -3.30 -8.73
N LEU A 234 5.68 -2.02 -8.41
CA LEU A 234 5.51 -1.54 -7.04
C LEU A 234 4.25 -2.16 -6.39
N SER A 235 3.17 -2.26 -7.15
CA SER A 235 1.94 -2.89 -6.66
C SER A 235 2.03 -4.43 -6.58
N ALA A 236 3.01 -5.08 -7.23
CA ALA A 236 3.15 -6.54 -7.21
C ALA A 236 3.82 -7.08 -5.94
N VAL A 237 4.23 -6.21 -5.02
CA VAL A 237 4.90 -6.58 -3.77
C VAL A 237 3.90 -6.98 -2.66
N SER A 238 2.60 -6.85 -2.88
CA SER A 238 1.52 -7.25 -1.95
C SER A 238 1.03 -8.68 -2.15
#